data_AF-A0A8J3GV20-F1
#
_entry.id   AF-A0A8J3GV20-F1
#
_cell.length_a   1.000
_cell.length_b   1.000
_cell.length_c   1.000
_cell.angle_alpha   90.00
_cell.angle_beta   90.00
_cell.angle_gamma   90.00
#
_symmetry.space_group_name_H-M   'P 1'
#
loop_
_entity.id
_entity.type
_entity.pdbx_description
1 polymer ?
#
loop_
_entity_poly.entity_id
_entity_poly.type
_entity_poly.pdbx_seq_one_letter_code
_entity_poly.pdbx_strand_id
1 'polypeptide(L)'
;MSSELPSFLSADVRLGAALDDLAEVIEQLEIQQKKLDTLGNRIVGLAKTNSADWNVTARSALTSLNARLTLQQKALDQTRAAFTTARDAVAATGKAHDLALEQYRERELARYQAMQVMMRRQGALGRILNSMVEMRRREAGMPDPDSQEYVLMQGAYDYIPFDINRFIDLLGRLDTLLSLDPDYRHPTLRYRPIRFLEAGAGPGRNVMLLKASQLVLTETVAGFDLNGLQIENGQRAFGLQTELFVADALTFNYSPYDVIFSYRLFRNDEMQAQLETRMVGSMKPGAYLLAPFPFDLTLQPGLDSVDPDFDIWKKREEATNH
;
A
#
# COMPACT_ATOMS: atom_id res chain seq x y z
N MET A 1 -4.16 -11.17 0.55
CA MET A 1 -3.95 -11.02 -0.91
C MET A 1 -4.95 -11.95 -1.59
N SER A 2 -5.78 -11.45 -2.52
CA SER A 2 -6.86 -12.26 -3.10
C SER A 2 -6.28 -13.44 -3.89
N SER A 3 -6.94 -14.59 -3.84
CA SER A 3 -6.52 -15.86 -4.47
C SER A 3 -6.49 -15.84 -5.99
N GLU A 4 -6.81 -14.71 -6.63
CA GLU A 4 -7.14 -14.62 -8.05
C GLU A 4 -6.13 -13.86 -8.90
N LEU A 5 -5.37 -12.93 -8.33
CA LEU A 5 -4.13 -12.44 -8.97
C LEU A 5 -3.18 -13.63 -9.24
N PRO A 6 -3.00 -14.58 -8.30
CA PRO A 6 -2.36 -15.86 -8.58
C PRO A 6 -2.96 -16.65 -9.75
N SER A 7 -4.28 -16.58 -9.97
CA SER A 7 -4.96 -17.33 -11.04
C SER A 7 -4.71 -16.71 -12.41
N PHE A 8 -4.81 -15.38 -12.55
CA PHE A 8 -4.46 -14.68 -13.79
C PHE A 8 -2.97 -14.86 -14.13
N LEU A 9 -2.09 -14.61 -13.16
CA LEU A 9 -0.64 -14.80 -13.33
C LEU A 9 -0.29 -16.25 -13.68
N SER A 10 -0.98 -17.24 -13.09
CA SER A 10 -0.77 -18.63 -13.48
C SER A 10 -1.21 -18.93 -14.91
N ALA A 11 -2.28 -18.31 -15.41
CA ALA A 11 -2.73 -18.49 -16.78
C ALA A 11 -1.76 -17.83 -17.78
N ASP A 12 -1.26 -16.64 -17.44
CA ASP A 12 -0.25 -15.91 -18.21
C ASP A 12 1.06 -16.70 -18.34
N VAL A 13 1.59 -17.23 -17.23
CA VAL A 13 2.80 -18.09 -17.24
C VAL A 13 2.60 -19.33 -18.11
N ARG A 14 1.42 -19.96 -18.09
CA ARG A 14 1.11 -21.14 -18.91
C ARG A 14 1.02 -20.80 -20.40
N LEU A 15 0.47 -19.63 -20.74
CA LEU A 15 0.44 -19.17 -22.12
C LEU A 15 1.85 -18.87 -22.63
N GLY A 16 2.67 -18.18 -21.82
CA GLY A 16 4.08 -17.94 -22.11
C GLY A 16 4.85 -19.24 -22.39
N ALA A 17 4.75 -20.22 -21.51
CA ALA A 17 5.41 -21.52 -21.71
C ALA A 17 4.94 -22.24 -23.00
N ALA A 18 3.64 -22.21 -23.31
CA ALA A 18 3.13 -22.80 -24.55
C ALA A 18 3.63 -22.08 -25.82
N LEU A 19 3.82 -20.77 -25.75
CA LEU A 19 4.39 -19.98 -26.85
C LEU A 19 5.88 -20.29 -27.05
N ASP A 20 6.63 -20.46 -25.96
CA ASP A 20 8.04 -20.87 -26.00
C ASP A 20 8.20 -22.27 -26.63
N ASP A 21 7.38 -23.24 -26.18
CA ASP A 21 7.34 -24.59 -26.75
C ASP A 21 7.01 -24.56 -28.26
N LEU A 22 6.04 -23.73 -28.67
CA LEU A 22 5.69 -23.57 -30.08
C LEU A 22 6.85 -22.98 -30.89
N ALA A 23 7.56 -21.98 -30.35
CA ALA A 23 8.70 -21.36 -31.00
C ALA A 23 9.84 -22.38 -31.20
N GLU A 24 10.15 -23.18 -30.17
CA GLU A 24 11.16 -24.24 -30.26
C GLU A 24 10.80 -25.26 -31.35
N VAL A 25 9.55 -25.70 -31.41
CA VAL A 25 9.11 -26.68 -32.40
C VAL A 25 9.13 -26.11 -33.83
N ILE A 26 8.83 -24.82 -34.01
CA ILE A 26 8.97 -24.14 -35.31
C ILE A 26 10.43 -24.16 -35.76
N GLU A 27 11.38 -23.85 -34.87
CA GLU A 27 12.81 -23.91 -35.18
C GLU A 27 13.23 -25.34 -35.57
N GLN A 28 12.78 -26.36 -34.83
CA GLN A 28 13.07 -27.76 -35.16
C GLN A 28 12.49 -28.15 -36.52
N LEU A 29 11.28 -27.70 -36.87
CA LEU A 29 10.68 -27.95 -38.19
C LEU A 29 11.57 -27.41 -39.32
N GLU A 30 12.07 -26.18 -39.18
CA GLU A 30 12.97 -25.59 -40.17
C GLU A 30 14.29 -26.37 -40.30
N ILE A 31 14.86 -26.82 -39.18
CA ILE A 31 16.08 -27.63 -39.16
C ILE A 31 15.86 -28.96 -39.88
N GLN A 32 14.76 -29.67 -39.59
CA GLN A 32 14.46 -30.96 -40.25
C GLN A 32 14.18 -30.79 -41.74
N GLN A 33 13.47 -29.73 -42.12
CA GLN A 33 13.21 -29.40 -43.53
C GLN A 33 14.52 -29.14 -44.29
N LYS A 34 15.43 -28.32 -43.74
CA LYS A 34 16.76 -28.05 -44.34
C LYS A 34 17.60 -29.33 -44.50
N LYS A 35 17.57 -30.24 -43.52
CA LYS A 35 18.26 -31.54 -43.59
C LYS A 35 17.68 -32.41 -44.71
N LEU A 36 16.36 -32.46 -44.83
CA LEU A 36 15.67 -33.18 -45.88
C LEU A 36 16.05 -32.65 -47.27
N ASP A 37 16.00 -31.33 -47.46
CA ASP A 37 16.35 -30.67 -48.72
C ASP A 37 17.80 -30.92 -49.11
N THR A 38 18.72 -30.89 -48.14
CA THR A 38 20.14 -31.21 -48.34
C THR A 38 20.34 -32.65 -48.83
N LEU A 39 19.62 -33.62 -48.25
CA LEU A 39 19.67 -35.01 -48.70
C LEU A 39 19.07 -35.17 -50.10
N GLY A 40 17.94 -34.51 -50.39
CA GLY A 40 17.33 -34.49 -51.72
C GLY A 40 18.29 -33.95 -52.78
N ASN A 41 18.94 -32.82 -52.50
CA ASN A 41 19.94 -32.22 -53.38
C ASN A 41 21.14 -33.14 -53.63
N ARG A 42 21.59 -33.88 -52.62
CA ARG A 42 22.67 -34.87 -52.76
C ARG A 42 22.26 -36.05 -53.65
N ILE A 43 21.04 -36.56 -53.50
CA ILE A 43 20.50 -37.63 -54.34
C ILE A 43 20.40 -37.16 -55.80
N VAL A 44 19.84 -35.97 -56.03
CA VAL A 44 19.75 -35.36 -57.37
C VAL A 44 21.13 -35.15 -57.97
N GLY A 45 22.09 -34.64 -57.19
CA GLY A 45 23.48 -34.47 -57.61
C GLY A 45 24.11 -35.79 -58.04
N LEU A 46 24.00 -36.84 -57.20
CA LEU A 46 24.54 -38.16 -57.50
C LEU A 46 23.94 -38.76 -58.79
N ALA A 47 22.62 -38.60 -58.98
CA ALA A 47 21.92 -39.08 -60.17
C ALA A 47 22.36 -38.35 -61.45
N LYS A 48 22.60 -37.02 -61.36
CA LYS A 48 23.11 -36.23 -62.49
C LYS A 48 24.53 -36.66 -62.90
N THR A 49 25.40 -36.96 -61.93
CA THR A 49 26.80 -37.33 -62.20
C THR A 49 26.94 -38.74 -62.79
N ASN A 50 25.98 -39.65 -62.55
CA ASN A 50 26.04 -41.05 -62.98
C ASN A 50 24.97 -41.40 -64.02
N SER A 51 24.51 -40.43 -64.82
CA SER A 51 23.37 -40.59 -65.74
C SER A 51 23.60 -41.61 -66.87
N ALA A 52 24.87 -41.89 -67.24
CA ALA A 52 25.23 -42.78 -68.33
C ALA A 52 25.75 -44.16 -67.88
N ASP A 53 26.34 -44.28 -66.68
CA ASP A 53 26.84 -45.55 -66.15
C ASP A 53 26.84 -45.57 -64.61
N TRP A 54 26.11 -46.53 -64.03
CA TRP A 54 25.95 -46.68 -62.59
C TRP A 54 26.86 -47.79 -62.07
N ASN A 55 28.05 -47.41 -61.60
CA ASN A 55 28.95 -48.33 -60.93
C ASN A 55 28.40 -48.77 -59.55
N VAL A 56 28.97 -49.86 -59.02
CA VAL A 56 28.56 -50.48 -57.74
C VAL A 56 28.63 -49.47 -56.58
N THR A 57 29.64 -48.61 -56.56
CA THR A 57 29.83 -47.57 -55.54
C THR A 57 28.72 -46.53 -55.55
N ALA A 58 28.31 -46.06 -56.73
CA ALA A 58 27.22 -45.09 -56.89
C ALA A 58 25.88 -45.66 -56.46
N ARG A 59 25.61 -46.95 -56.77
CA ARG A 59 24.40 -47.65 -56.31
C ARG A 59 24.36 -47.77 -54.78
N SER A 60 25.47 -48.16 -54.16
CA SER A 60 25.58 -48.25 -52.69
C SER A 60 25.38 -46.88 -52.01
N ALA A 61 25.98 -45.82 -52.57
CA ALA A 61 25.80 -44.45 -52.07
C ALA A 61 24.33 -43.98 -52.17
N LEU A 62 23.65 -44.30 -53.28
CA LEU A 62 22.23 -44.00 -53.47
C LEU A 62 21.37 -44.73 -52.44
N THR A 63 21.59 -46.03 -52.22
CA THR A 63 20.86 -46.81 -51.19
C THR A 63 21.04 -46.22 -49.80
N SER A 64 22.26 -45.81 -49.45
CA SER A 64 22.57 -45.16 -48.17
C SER A 64 21.87 -43.79 -48.02
N LEU A 65 21.89 -42.96 -49.07
CA LEU A 65 21.18 -41.67 -49.08
C LEU A 65 19.67 -41.84 -48.97
N ASN A 66 19.08 -42.83 -49.65
CA ASN A 66 17.66 -43.14 -49.55
C ASN A 66 17.28 -43.60 -48.14
N ALA A 67 18.08 -44.47 -47.51
CA ALA A 67 17.85 -44.88 -46.12
C ALA A 67 17.88 -43.67 -45.17
N ARG A 68 18.85 -42.76 -45.35
CA ARG A 68 18.92 -41.50 -44.59
C ARG A 68 17.72 -40.59 -44.85
N LEU A 69 17.26 -40.50 -46.11
CA LEU A 69 16.09 -39.71 -46.48
C LEU A 69 14.83 -40.22 -45.76
N THR A 70 14.60 -41.53 -45.74
CA THR A 70 13.47 -42.14 -45.02
C THR A 70 13.53 -41.86 -43.51
N LEU A 71 14.71 -41.93 -42.91
CA LEU A 71 14.90 -41.57 -41.50
C LEU A 71 14.58 -40.09 -41.23
N GLN A 72 15.03 -39.19 -42.11
CA GLN A 72 14.74 -37.76 -41.97
C GLN A 72 13.26 -37.43 -42.23
N GLN A 73 12.60 -38.11 -43.16
CA GLN A 73 11.14 -38.01 -43.35
C GLN A 73 10.39 -38.36 -42.09
N LYS A 74 10.74 -39.48 -41.45
CA LYS A 74 10.14 -39.88 -40.18
C LYS A 74 10.36 -38.84 -39.07
N ALA A 75 11.56 -38.27 -38.98
CA ALA A 75 11.86 -37.20 -38.01
C ALA A 75 11.06 -35.92 -38.28
N LEU A 76 10.90 -35.54 -39.55
CA LEU A 76 10.08 -34.41 -39.96
C LEU A 76 8.60 -34.63 -39.61
N ASP A 77 8.07 -35.82 -39.86
CA ASP A 77 6.68 -36.16 -39.53
C ASP A 77 6.43 -36.14 -38.01
N GLN A 78 7.39 -36.62 -37.20
CA GLN A 78 7.34 -36.49 -35.75
C GLN A 78 7.34 -35.02 -35.31
N THR A 79 8.17 -34.19 -35.93
CA THR A 79 8.23 -32.75 -35.61
C THR A 79 6.94 -32.03 -36.02
N ARG A 80 6.31 -32.42 -37.14
CA ARG A 80 4.99 -31.90 -37.55
C ARG A 80 3.86 -32.27 -36.58
N ALA A 81 3.90 -33.47 -36.02
CA ALA A 81 2.96 -33.88 -34.97
C ALA A 81 3.17 -33.07 -33.68
N ALA A 82 4.43 -32.85 -33.28
CA ALA A 82 4.77 -31.97 -32.16
C ALA A 82 4.28 -30.54 -32.40
N PHE A 83 4.42 -30.01 -33.62
CA PHE A 83 3.95 -28.67 -33.98
C PHE A 83 2.44 -28.54 -33.82
N THR A 84 1.69 -29.53 -34.28
CA THR A 84 0.22 -29.53 -34.14
C THR A 84 -0.18 -29.55 -32.67
N THR A 85 0.52 -30.35 -31.86
CA THR A 85 0.31 -30.42 -30.40
C THR A 85 0.61 -29.09 -29.71
N ALA A 86 1.75 -28.47 -30.01
CA ALA A 86 2.15 -27.19 -29.43
C ALA A 86 1.19 -26.06 -29.84
N ARG A 87 0.77 -26.03 -31.11
CA ARG A 87 -0.21 -25.06 -31.62
C ARG A 87 -1.56 -25.21 -30.90
N ASP A 88 -2.04 -26.44 -30.72
CA ASP A 88 -3.31 -26.71 -30.04
C ASP A 88 -3.20 -26.36 -28.54
N ALA A 89 -2.04 -26.56 -27.92
CA ALA A 89 -1.75 -26.13 -26.56
C ALA A 89 -1.83 -24.60 -26.42
N VAL A 90 -1.21 -23.82 -27.32
CA VAL A 90 -1.33 -22.35 -27.36
C VAL A 90 -2.79 -21.92 -27.51
N ALA A 91 -3.57 -22.58 -28.36
CA ALA A 91 -4.98 -22.26 -28.53
C ALA A 91 -5.80 -22.53 -27.25
N ALA A 92 -5.49 -23.60 -26.53
CA ALA A 92 -6.17 -23.96 -25.28
C ALA A 92 -5.76 -23.02 -24.12
N THR A 93 -4.47 -22.76 -23.96
CA THR A 93 -3.96 -21.85 -22.92
C THR A 93 -4.35 -20.41 -23.20
N GLY A 94 -4.40 -19.99 -24.46
CA GLY A 94 -4.88 -18.66 -24.87
C GLY A 94 -6.34 -18.41 -24.45
N LYS A 95 -7.24 -19.37 -24.71
CA LYS A 95 -8.65 -19.27 -24.23
C LYS A 95 -8.75 -19.19 -22.71
N ALA A 96 -7.93 -19.97 -21.99
CA ALA A 96 -7.92 -19.96 -20.54
C ALA A 96 -7.38 -18.62 -19.99
N HIS A 97 -6.35 -18.06 -20.64
CA HIS A 97 -5.80 -16.74 -20.33
C HIS A 97 -6.84 -15.64 -20.55
N ASP A 98 -7.53 -15.62 -21.70
CA ASP A 98 -8.53 -14.60 -22.02
C ASP A 98 -9.68 -14.59 -21.00
N LEU A 99 -10.18 -15.78 -20.63
CA LEU A 99 -11.19 -15.92 -19.58
C LEU A 99 -10.69 -15.41 -18.22
N ALA A 100 -9.46 -15.76 -17.83
CA ALA A 100 -8.88 -15.31 -16.58
C ALA A 100 -8.69 -13.78 -16.55
N LEU A 101 -8.30 -13.19 -17.68
CA LEU A 101 -8.15 -11.74 -17.83
C LEU A 101 -9.49 -11.00 -17.74
N GLU A 102 -10.54 -11.53 -18.38
CA GLU A 102 -11.89 -10.97 -18.29
C GLU A 102 -12.41 -10.98 -16.85
N GLN A 103 -12.32 -12.12 -16.16
CA GLN A 103 -12.71 -12.26 -14.75
C GLN A 103 -11.92 -11.31 -13.84
N TYR A 104 -10.62 -11.15 -14.08
CA TYR A 104 -9.79 -10.21 -13.35
C TYR A 104 -10.26 -8.77 -13.55
N ARG A 105 -10.54 -8.37 -14.81
CA ARG A 105 -11.00 -7.01 -15.15
C ARG A 105 -12.37 -6.69 -14.54
N GLU A 106 -13.32 -7.61 -14.61
CA GLU A 106 -14.66 -7.42 -14.01
C GLU A 106 -14.58 -7.17 -12.50
N ARG A 107 -13.74 -7.94 -11.80
CA ARG A 107 -13.57 -7.79 -10.35
C ARG A 107 -12.82 -6.52 -9.97
N GLU A 108 -11.77 -6.16 -10.70
CA GLU A 108 -11.08 -4.89 -10.46
C GLU A 108 -12.01 -3.70 -10.70
N LEU A 109 -12.87 -3.75 -11.73
CA LEU A 109 -13.92 -2.76 -11.92
C LEU A 109 -14.90 -2.72 -10.74
N ALA A 110 -15.36 -3.87 -10.26
CA ALA A 110 -16.25 -3.95 -9.10
C ALA A 110 -15.59 -3.39 -7.83
N ARG A 111 -14.30 -3.67 -7.60
CA ARG A 111 -13.53 -3.10 -6.48
C ARG A 111 -13.40 -1.59 -6.60
N TYR A 112 -13.09 -1.08 -7.78
CA TYR A 112 -13.01 0.34 -8.06
C TYR A 112 -14.35 1.04 -7.80
N GLN A 113 -15.46 0.46 -8.27
CA GLN A 113 -16.81 0.97 -8.01
C GLN A 113 -17.14 0.96 -6.51
N ALA A 114 -16.82 -0.13 -5.80
CA ALA A 114 -17.03 -0.21 -4.35
C ALA A 114 -16.22 0.86 -3.60
N MET A 115 -14.97 1.07 -3.99
CA MET A 115 -14.11 2.13 -3.44
C MET A 115 -14.70 3.52 -3.70
N GLN A 116 -15.19 3.80 -4.91
CA GLN A 116 -15.87 5.07 -5.21
C GLN A 116 -17.12 5.29 -4.34
N VAL A 117 -17.93 4.25 -4.15
CA VAL A 117 -19.12 4.32 -3.29
C VAL A 117 -18.70 4.58 -1.83
N MET A 118 -17.66 3.91 -1.34
CA MET A 118 -17.10 4.13 -0.01
C MET A 118 -16.62 5.57 0.16
N MET A 119 -15.82 6.10 -0.78
CA MET A 119 -15.33 7.50 -0.74
C MET A 119 -16.47 8.52 -0.75
N ARG A 120 -17.53 8.28 -1.55
CA ARG A 120 -18.72 9.16 -1.56
C ARG A 120 -19.45 9.14 -0.21
N ARG A 121 -19.59 7.96 0.41
CA ARG A 121 -20.22 7.81 1.73
C ARG A 121 -19.39 8.48 2.82
N GLN A 122 -18.07 8.27 2.82
CA GLN A 122 -17.14 8.91 3.74
C GLN A 122 -17.19 10.44 3.60
N GLY A 123 -17.13 10.97 2.38
CA GLY A 123 -17.27 12.41 2.14
C GLY A 123 -18.62 12.97 2.59
N ALA A 124 -19.72 12.23 2.43
CA ALA A 124 -21.03 12.64 2.94
C ALA A 124 -21.08 12.66 4.48
N LEU A 125 -20.56 11.62 5.13
CA LEU A 125 -20.46 11.55 6.59
C LEU A 125 -19.58 12.67 7.15
N GLY A 126 -18.42 12.93 6.54
CA GLY A 126 -17.54 14.03 6.94
C GLY A 126 -18.23 15.39 6.84
N ARG A 127 -19.05 15.65 5.82
CA ARG A 127 -19.85 16.88 5.73
C ARG A 127 -20.92 16.96 6.83
N ILE A 128 -21.60 15.85 7.13
CA ILE A 128 -22.60 15.79 8.21
C ILE A 128 -21.93 16.09 9.56
N LEU A 129 -20.81 15.42 9.86
CA LEU A 129 -20.08 15.61 11.12
C LEU A 129 -19.57 17.05 11.26
N ASN A 130 -18.97 17.62 10.21
CA ASN A 130 -18.55 19.02 10.22
C ASN A 130 -19.76 19.94 10.48
N SER A 131 -20.89 19.71 9.81
CA SER A 131 -22.09 20.52 10.02
C SER A 131 -22.64 20.43 11.45
N MET A 132 -22.61 19.24 12.07
CA MET A 132 -23.01 19.03 13.45
C MET A 132 -22.08 19.74 14.44
N VAL A 133 -20.76 19.69 14.20
CA VAL A 133 -19.77 20.41 15.01
C VAL A 133 -20.02 21.92 14.91
N GLU A 134 -20.16 22.46 13.70
CA GLU A 134 -20.41 23.89 13.50
C GLU A 134 -21.78 24.35 14.02
N MET A 135 -22.79 23.47 14.05
CA MET A 135 -24.06 23.74 14.73
C MET A 135 -23.86 23.88 16.24
N ARG A 136 -23.14 22.94 16.87
CA ARG A 136 -22.83 23.02 18.30
C ARG A 136 -22.04 24.26 18.67
N ARG A 137 -21.06 24.65 17.86
CA ARG A 137 -20.28 25.88 18.07
C ARG A 137 -21.17 27.13 18.05
N ARG A 138 -22.10 27.21 17.08
CA ARG A 138 -23.07 28.30 16.98
C ARG A 138 -24.05 28.33 18.15
N GLU A 139 -24.58 27.17 18.56
CA GLU A 139 -25.45 27.04 19.75
C GLU A 139 -24.75 27.53 21.03
N ALA A 140 -23.45 27.29 21.14
CA ALA A 140 -22.63 27.73 22.26
C ALA A 140 -22.20 29.20 22.18
N GLY A 141 -22.62 29.94 21.13
CA GLY A 141 -22.27 31.34 20.92
C GLY A 141 -20.79 31.57 20.65
N MET A 142 -20.07 30.57 20.10
CA MET A 142 -18.66 30.73 19.76
C MET A 142 -18.50 31.71 18.59
N PRO A 143 -17.55 32.66 18.68
CA PRO A 143 -17.18 33.47 17.52
C PRO A 143 -16.64 32.59 16.39
N ASP A 144 -16.75 33.08 15.16
CA ASP A 144 -16.06 32.48 14.02
C ASP A 144 -14.56 32.39 14.36
N PRO A 145 -13.90 31.23 14.20
CA PRO A 145 -12.47 31.10 14.50
C PRO A 145 -11.61 32.16 13.78
N ASP A 146 -12.03 32.63 12.61
CA ASP A 146 -11.32 33.66 11.83
C ASP A 146 -11.58 35.10 12.34
N SER A 147 -12.48 35.27 13.31
CA SER A 147 -12.92 36.59 13.82
C SER A 147 -12.24 37.03 15.12
N GLN A 148 -11.31 36.24 15.66
CA GLN A 148 -10.70 36.51 16.97
C GLN A 148 -9.40 37.33 16.86
N GLU A 149 -9.36 38.49 17.54
CA GLU A 149 -8.12 39.25 17.79
C GLU A 149 -7.28 38.57 18.89
N TYR A 150 -6.74 37.38 18.62
CA TYR A 150 -5.71 36.79 19.46
C TYR A 150 -4.32 37.17 18.91
N VAL A 151 -3.48 37.76 19.74
CA VAL A 151 -2.08 38.06 19.36
C VAL A 151 -1.30 36.74 19.39
N LEU A 152 -1.15 36.15 18.22
CA LEU A 152 -0.34 34.94 18.03
C LEU A 152 1.12 35.22 18.41
N MET A 153 1.74 34.28 19.11
CA MET A 153 3.19 34.29 19.27
C MET A 153 3.86 34.26 17.90
N GLN A 154 4.93 35.02 17.73
CA GLN A 154 5.67 35.06 16.46
C GLN A 154 6.13 33.64 16.08
N GLY A 155 5.68 33.15 14.93
CA GLY A 155 6.01 31.82 14.42
C GLY A 155 4.98 30.71 14.72
N ALA A 156 3.90 30.98 15.45
CA ALA A 156 2.80 30.02 15.67
C ALA A 156 1.76 30.06 14.53
N TYR A 157 1.04 28.95 14.32
CA TYR A 157 -0.20 28.95 13.53
C TYR A 157 -1.38 29.42 14.39
N ASP A 158 -2.39 30.00 13.75
CA ASP A 158 -3.74 30.06 14.33
C ASP A 158 -4.38 28.65 14.28
N TYR A 159 -5.54 28.45 14.90
CA TYR A 159 -6.22 27.17 14.91
C TYR A 159 -6.52 26.66 13.48
N ILE A 160 -5.90 25.54 13.09
CA ILE A 160 -6.17 24.85 11.84
C ILE A 160 -6.92 23.55 12.15
N PRO A 161 -8.20 23.42 11.73
CA PRO A 161 -8.93 22.19 11.96
C PRO A 161 -8.34 21.05 11.12
N PHE A 162 -7.96 19.96 11.77
CA PHE A 162 -7.60 18.73 11.08
C PHE A 162 -8.84 18.08 10.44
N ASP A 163 -8.69 17.52 9.23
CA ASP A 163 -9.82 16.92 8.51
C ASP A 163 -10.43 15.76 9.32
N ILE A 164 -11.77 15.77 9.48
CA ILE A 164 -12.46 14.77 10.32
C ILE A 164 -12.26 13.36 9.76
N ASN A 165 -12.35 13.19 8.44
CA ASN A 165 -12.23 11.85 7.86
C ASN A 165 -10.81 11.31 8.06
N ARG A 166 -9.79 12.15 7.81
CA ARG A 166 -8.39 11.80 8.06
C ARG A 166 -8.15 11.50 9.55
N PHE A 167 -8.76 12.24 10.47
CA PHE A 167 -8.66 11.97 11.90
C PHE A 167 -9.25 10.61 12.27
N ILE A 168 -10.44 10.29 11.76
CA ILE A 168 -11.10 9.01 12.02
C ILE A 168 -10.30 7.84 11.42
N ASP A 169 -9.78 7.99 10.20
CA ASP A 169 -8.93 6.97 9.57
C ASP A 169 -7.64 6.75 10.38
N LEU A 170 -7.01 7.84 10.86
CA LEU A 170 -5.85 7.80 11.75
C LEU A 170 -6.14 7.06 13.06
N LEU A 171 -7.30 7.31 13.69
CA LEU A 171 -7.71 6.60 14.91
C LEU A 171 -7.95 5.11 14.65
N GLY A 172 -8.57 4.75 13.52
CA GLY A 172 -8.75 3.35 13.14
C GLY A 172 -7.40 2.64 12.90
N ARG A 173 -6.43 3.35 12.32
CA ARG A 173 -5.09 2.82 12.15
C ARG A 173 -4.36 2.65 13.47
N LEU A 174 -4.46 3.63 14.36
CA LEU A 174 -3.93 3.55 15.72
C LEU A 174 -4.53 2.37 16.49
N ASP A 175 -5.85 2.16 16.46
CA ASP A 175 -6.50 1.02 17.13
C ASP A 175 -5.93 -0.33 16.66
N THR A 176 -5.65 -0.45 15.36
CA THR A 176 -5.00 -1.65 14.79
C THR A 176 -3.58 -1.82 15.33
N LEU A 177 -2.79 -0.76 15.35
CA LEU A 177 -1.41 -0.80 15.85
C LEU A 177 -1.37 -1.18 17.33
N LEU A 178 -2.19 -0.52 18.17
CA LEU A 178 -2.28 -0.81 19.60
C LEU A 178 -2.72 -2.25 19.88
N SER A 179 -3.63 -2.80 19.08
CA SER A 179 -4.11 -4.18 19.24
C SER A 179 -3.03 -5.24 18.93
N LEU A 180 -2.03 -4.87 18.13
CA LEU A 180 -0.92 -5.76 17.77
C LEU A 180 0.32 -5.53 18.64
N ASP A 181 0.36 -4.44 19.39
CA ASP A 181 1.52 -4.02 20.17
C ASP A 181 1.63 -4.77 21.51
N PRO A 182 2.74 -5.49 21.76
CA PRO A 182 3.00 -6.14 23.05
C PRO A 182 2.93 -5.21 24.27
N ASP A 183 3.35 -3.94 24.13
CA ASP A 183 3.42 -2.96 25.24
C ASP A 183 2.04 -2.53 25.74
N TYR A 184 1.02 -2.80 24.93
CA TYR A 184 -0.36 -2.45 25.20
C TYR A 184 -1.25 -3.67 25.45
N ARG A 185 -0.67 -4.86 25.60
CA ARG A 185 -1.45 -6.09 25.87
C ARG A 185 -2.32 -5.96 27.11
N HIS A 186 -3.52 -6.53 27.00
CA HIS A 186 -4.47 -6.66 28.10
C HIS A 186 -5.07 -8.07 28.09
N PRO A 187 -5.34 -8.70 29.24
CA PRO A 187 -5.82 -10.09 29.27
C PRO A 187 -7.20 -10.31 28.64
N THR A 188 -8.05 -9.28 28.61
CA THR A 188 -9.46 -9.38 28.21
C THR A 188 -9.92 -8.34 27.20
N LEU A 189 -9.14 -7.28 26.99
CA LEU A 189 -9.48 -6.19 26.08
C LEU A 189 -8.59 -6.30 24.84
N ARG A 190 -8.97 -5.62 23.75
CA ARG A 190 -8.15 -5.54 22.53
C ARG A 190 -6.73 -5.06 22.84
N TYR A 191 -6.63 -4.08 23.73
CA TYR A 191 -5.42 -3.57 24.37
C TYR A 191 -5.81 -2.81 25.64
N ARG A 192 -4.84 -2.46 26.49
CA ARG A 192 -5.09 -1.69 27.72
C ARG A 192 -5.56 -0.28 27.35
N PRO A 193 -6.56 0.30 28.04
CA PRO A 193 -6.97 1.68 27.76
C PRO A 193 -5.79 2.65 27.84
N ILE A 194 -5.73 3.58 26.89
CA ILE A 194 -4.61 4.51 26.73
C ILE A 194 -4.90 5.90 27.33
N ARG A 195 -3.84 6.62 27.68
CA ARG A 195 -3.89 8.05 28.00
C ARG A 195 -3.56 8.86 26.75
N PHE A 196 -4.55 9.53 26.19
CA PHE A 196 -4.42 10.30 24.96
C PHE A 196 -4.25 11.79 25.24
N LEU A 197 -3.37 12.45 24.50
CA LEU A 197 -3.16 13.90 24.53
C LEU A 197 -3.22 14.50 23.13
N GLU A 198 -3.92 15.62 22.98
CA GLU A 198 -3.80 16.52 21.83
C GLU A 198 -3.02 17.79 22.22
N ALA A 199 -1.87 18.01 21.60
CA ALA A 199 -1.12 19.27 21.72
C ALA A 199 -1.58 20.23 20.62
N GLY A 200 -1.93 21.47 20.98
CA GLY A 200 -2.51 22.44 20.04
C GLY A 200 -3.98 22.11 19.72
N ALA A 201 -4.76 21.78 20.76
CA ALA A 201 -6.13 21.31 20.61
C ALA A 201 -7.12 22.39 20.12
N GLY A 202 -6.76 23.67 20.20
CA GLY A 202 -7.68 24.78 20.04
C GLY A 202 -8.93 24.59 20.89
N PRO A 203 -10.15 24.60 20.30
CA PRO A 203 -11.38 24.35 21.02
C PRO A 203 -11.65 22.86 21.33
N GLY A 204 -10.72 21.95 21.06
CA GLY A 204 -10.85 20.52 21.41
C GLY A 204 -11.81 19.74 20.52
N ARG A 205 -11.94 20.13 19.25
CA ARG A 205 -12.77 19.41 18.27
C ARG A 205 -12.35 17.94 18.15
N ASN A 206 -11.06 17.65 18.03
CA ASN A 206 -10.58 16.27 17.88
C ASN A 206 -10.65 15.51 19.21
N VAL A 207 -10.36 16.14 20.35
CA VAL A 207 -10.66 15.60 21.70
C VAL A 207 -12.11 15.14 21.80
N MET A 208 -13.08 15.98 21.40
CA MET A 208 -14.50 15.63 21.42
C MET A 208 -14.79 14.44 20.48
N LEU A 209 -14.29 14.48 19.25
CA LEU A 209 -14.50 13.40 18.26
C LEU A 209 -13.92 12.07 18.74
N LEU A 210 -12.71 12.07 19.31
CA LEU A 210 -12.09 10.88 19.89
C LEU A 210 -12.98 10.28 20.97
N LYS A 211 -13.42 11.08 21.95
CA LYS A 211 -14.31 10.63 23.03
C LYS A 211 -15.63 10.08 22.51
N ALA A 212 -16.25 10.78 21.55
CA ALA A 212 -17.54 10.40 21.01
C ALA A 212 -17.47 9.14 20.13
N SER A 213 -16.36 8.94 19.41
CA SER A 213 -16.21 7.84 18.46
C SER A 213 -16.04 6.48 19.11
N GLN A 214 -15.40 6.43 20.30
CA GLN A 214 -15.01 5.18 20.98
C GLN A 214 -14.22 4.20 20.10
N LEU A 215 -13.58 4.69 19.04
CA LEU A 215 -12.76 3.87 18.15
C LEU A 215 -11.54 3.31 18.89
N VAL A 216 -10.93 4.16 19.73
CA VAL A 216 -9.77 3.82 20.55
C VAL A 216 -10.18 3.70 22.03
N LEU A 217 -9.69 2.66 22.71
CA LEU A 217 -9.93 2.45 24.14
C LEU A 217 -9.11 3.45 24.95
N THR A 218 -9.76 4.41 25.61
CA THR A 218 -9.10 5.49 26.35
C THR A 218 -9.39 5.37 27.86
N GLU A 219 -8.34 5.52 28.68
CA GLU A 219 -8.44 5.75 30.13
C GLU A 219 -8.69 7.23 30.38
N THR A 220 -7.89 8.08 29.75
CA THR A 220 -8.01 9.54 29.81
C THR A 220 -7.83 10.13 28.42
N VAL A 221 -8.51 11.25 28.20
CA VAL A 221 -8.33 12.09 27.01
C VAL A 221 -8.10 13.52 27.49
N ALA A 222 -7.04 14.11 27.01
CA ALA A 222 -6.66 15.48 27.32
C ALA A 222 -6.34 16.25 26.04
N GLY A 223 -6.50 17.56 26.08
CA GLY A 223 -6.00 18.47 25.06
C GLY A 223 -5.57 19.79 25.68
N PHE A 224 -4.56 20.42 25.12
CA PHE A 224 -4.17 21.76 25.53
C PHE A 224 -3.87 22.67 24.36
N ASP A 225 -3.99 23.96 24.63
CA ASP A 225 -3.60 25.04 23.73
C ASP A 225 -3.02 26.20 24.55
N LEU A 226 -2.22 27.04 23.92
CA LEU A 226 -1.73 28.26 24.57
C LEU A 226 -2.83 29.32 24.63
N ASN A 227 -3.77 29.30 23.68
CA ASN A 227 -4.87 30.24 23.61
C ASN A 227 -6.00 29.84 24.58
N GLY A 228 -6.01 30.48 25.76
CA GLY A 228 -7.03 30.25 26.78
C GLY A 228 -8.47 30.49 26.34
N LEU A 229 -8.69 31.41 25.39
CA LEU A 229 -10.03 31.67 24.86
C LEU A 229 -10.56 30.46 24.08
N GLN A 230 -9.70 29.79 23.30
CA GLN A 230 -10.09 28.57 22.58
C GLN A 230 -10.41 27.44 23.55
N ILE A 231 -9.64 27.30 24.62
CA ILE A 231 -9.90 26.33 25.69
C ILE A 231 -11.25 26.59 26.35
N GLU A 232 -11.52 27.82 26.79
CA GLU A 232 -12.81 28.18 27.41
C GLU A 232 -13.99 27.92 26.46
N ASN A 233 -13.84 28.26 25.18
CA ASN A 233 -14.87 28.04 24.19
C ASN A 233 -15.13 26.54 23.96
N GLY A 234 -14.07 25.73 23.90
CA GLY A 234 -14.16 24.27 23.78
C GLY A 234 -14.84 23.63 24.99
N GLN A 235 -14.46 24.06 26.20
CA GLN A 235 -15.08 23.61 27.45
C GLN A 235 -16.58 23.91 27.46
N ARG A 236 -17.00 25.10 27.00
CA ARG A 236 -18.41 25.49 26.92
C ARG A 236 -19.18 24.74 25.83
N ALA A 237 -18.62 24.67 24.62
CA ALA A 237 -19.34 24.16 23.45
C ALA A 237 -19.40 22.64 23.38
N PHE A 238 -18.36 21.95 23.88
CA PHE A 238 -18.24 20.50 23.79
C PHE A 238 -18.30 19.80 25.15
N GLY A 239 -18.44 20.54 26.26
CA GLY A 239 -18.49 19.96 27.60
C GLY A 239 -17.18 19.26 27.99
N LEU A 240 -16.05 19.90 27.70
CA LEU A 240 -14.70 19.37 27.91
C LEU A 240 -13.98 20.02 29.10
N GLN A 241 -14.72 20.29 30.19
CA GLN A 241 -14.23 21.08 31.33
C GLN A 241 -12.99 20.47 32.00
N THR A 242 -12.88 19.14 32.01
CA THR A 242 -11.78 18.42 32.68
C THR A 242 -10.69 17.98 31.71
N GLU A 243 -10.96 18.03 30.41
CA GLU A 243 -10.12 17.49 29.36
C GLU A 243 -9.29 18.57 28.68
N LEU A 244 -9.80 19.81 28.62
CA LEU A 244 -9.08 20.93 28.02
C LEU A 244 -8.47 21.84 29.08
N PHE A 245 -7.21 22.23 28.88
CA PHE A 245 -6.50 23.17 29.74
C PHE A 245 -5.48 24.02 28.95
N VAL A 246 -5.00 25.09 29.58
CA VAL A 246 -3.98 25.97 28.98
C VAL A 246 -2.59 25.44 29.32
N ALA A 247 -1.75 25.26 28.31
CA ALA A 247 -0.34 24.92 28.49
C ALA A 247 0.52 25.34 27.29
N ASP A 248 1.82 25.43 27.52
CA ASP A 248 2.82 25.71 26.49
C ASP A 248 3.48 24.40 26.01
N ALA A 249 3.35 24.14 24.70
CA ALA A 249 3.84 22.92 24.07
C ALA A 249 5.37 22.74 24.20
N LEU A 250 6.14 23.83 24.30
CA LEU A 250 7.60 23.79 24.42
C LEU A 250 8.09 23.45 25.84
N THR A 251 7.23 23.63 26.84
CA THR A 251 7.56 23.36 28.26
C THR A 251 6.75 22.22 28.86
N PHE A 252 5.67 21.78 28.21
CA PHE A 252 4.81 20.70 28.67
C PHE A 252 5.56 19.38 28.87
N ASN A 253 5.11 18.57 29.85
CA ASN A 253 5.64 17.23 30.11
C ASN A 253 4.76 16.16 29.46
N TYR A 254 5.28 15.50 28.43
CA TYR A 254 4.56 14.51 27.64
C TYR A 254 4.64 13.07 28.21
N SER A 255 5.46 12.83 29.24
CA SER A 255 5.69 11.49 29.81
C SER A 255 4.47 10.75 30.37
N PRO A 256 3.40 11.41 30.87
CA PRO A 256 2.23 10.71 31.38
C PRO A 256 1.38 10.02 30.32
N TYR A 257 1.56 10.36 29.04
CA TYR A 257 0.66 9.98 27.97
C TYR A 257 1.20 8.80 27.15
N ASP A 258 0.27 7.97 26.69
CA ASP A 258 0.55 6.84 25.82
C ASP A 258 0.55 7.22 24.35
N VAL A 259 -0.30 8.18 23.99
CA VAL A 259 -0.48 8.64 22.61
C VAL A 259 -0.58 10.15 22.62
N ILE A 260 0.22 10.80 21.77
CA ILE A 260 0.22 12.24 21.59
C ILE A 260 -0.14 12.53 20.15
N PHE A 261 -1.16 13.34 19.93
CA PHE A 261 -1.52 13.90 18.63
C PHE A 261 -1.03 15.35 18.56
N SER A 262 -0.36 15.69 17.47
CA SER A 262 0.18 17.04 17.23
C SER A 262 0.01 17.38 15.76
N TYR A 263 -0.63 18.52 15.46
CA TYR A 263 -0.83 18.97 14.09
C TYR A 263 -0.53 20.46 13.94
N ARG A 264 0.61 20.77 13.31
CA ARG A 264 0.99 22.12 12.84
C ARG A 264 0.88 23.22 13.90
N LEU A 265 1.58 23.09 15.03
CA LEU A 265 1.61 24.13 16.06
C LEU A 265 2.43 25.35 15.62
N PHE A 266 3.55 25.13 14.91
CA PHE A 266 4.49 26.19 14.51
C PHE A 266 4.69 26.25 13.00
N ARG A 267 4.80 27.47 12.47
CA ARG A 267 5.19 27.81 11.09
C ARG A 267 6.70 27.84 10.92
N ASN A 268 7.41 28.18 11.99
CA ASN A 268 8.85 28.30 12.01
C ASN A 268 9.49 26.92 12.20
N ASP A 269 10.28 26.48 11.24
CA ASP A 269 11.03 25.22 11.26
C ASP A 269 11.88 25.06 12.54
N GLU A 270 12.45 26.15 13.06
CA GLU A 270 13.23 26.13 14.30
C GLU A 270 12.36 25.80 15.51
N MET A 271 11.21 26.46 15.65
CA MET A 271 10.28 26.19 16.76
C MET A 271 9.64 24.81 16.64
N GLN A 272 9.38 24.37 15.40
CA GLN A 272 8.88 23.04 15.13
C GLN A 272 9.92 21.96 15.53
N ALA A 273 11.20 22.15 15.17
CA ALA A 273 12.27 21.26 15.59
C ALA A 273 12.46 21.25 17.12
N GLN A 274 12.31 22.40 17.79
CA GLN A 274 12.31 22.49 19.24
C GLN A 274 11.14 21.70 19.87
N LEU A 275 9.94 21.83 19.31
CA LEU A 275 8.76 21.08 19.74
C LEU A 275 8.97 19.58 19.60
N GLU A 276 9.44 19.12 18.45
CA GLU A 276 9.70 17.70 18.18
C GLU A 276 10.73 17.14 19.16
N THR A 277 11.85 17.87 19.35
CA THR A 277 12.88 17.51 20.33
C THR A 277 12.30 17.42 21.73
N ARG A 278 11.44 18.38 22.13
CA ARG A 278 10.79 18.40 23.43
C ARG A 278 9.83 17.22 23.61
N MET A 279 8.96 16.96 22.64
CA MET A 279 8.01 15.85 22.66
C MET A 279 8.77 14.53 22.77
N VAL A 280 9.69 14.26 21.83
CA VAL A 280 10.45 13.01 21.80
C VAL A 280 11.29 12.83 23.07
N GLY A 281 11.89 13.90 23.59
CA GLY A 281 12.72 13.85 24.80
C GLY A 281 11.95 13.62 26.09
N SER A 282 10.64 13.87 26.13
CA SER A 282 9.82 13.69 27.34
C SER A 282 8.80 12.57 27.23
N MET A 283 8.51 12.07 26.02
CA MET A 283 7.72 10.86 25.82
C MET A 283 8.35 9.66 26.51
N LYS A 284 7.52 8.85 27.16
CA LYS A 284 7.96 7.56 27.68
C LYS A 284 8.25 6.57 26.53
N PRO A 285 9.19 5.63 26.70
CA PRO A 285 9.36 4.52 25.77
C PRO A 285 8.05 3.77 25.50
N GLY A 286 7.88 3.33 24.26
CA GLY A 286 6.67 2.65 23.79
C GLY A 286 5.49 3.58 23.44
N ALA A 287 5.53 4.86 23.82
CA ALA A 287 4.46 5.81 23.49
C ALA A 287 4.40 6.11 21.99
N TYR A 288 3.20 6.41 21.50
CA TYR A 288 2.95 6.79 20.11
C TYR A 288 2.88 8.31 19.93
N LEU A 289 3.42 8.79 18.83
CA LEU A 289 3.25 10.15 18.32
C LEU A 289 2.51 10.09 16.98
N LEU A 290 1.38 10.78 16.90
CA LEU A 290 0.60 10.98 15.69
C LEU A 290 0.86 12.40 15.20
N ALA A 291 1.60 12.53 14.11
CA ALA A 291 2.18 13.79 13.70
C ALA A 291 1.97 14.05 12.19
N PRO A 292 0.72 14.26 11.72
CA PRO A 292 0.42 14.38 10.30
C PRO A 292 0.80 15.75 9.71
N PHE A 293 2.07 16.12 9.78
CA PHE A 293 2.63 17.39 9.29
C PHE A 293 3.85 17.16 8.38
N PRO A 294 4.21 18.11 7.49
CA PRO A 294 5.11 17.85 6.36
C PRO A 294 6.60 17.71 6.72
N PHE A 295 6.93 17.63 8.01
CA PHE A 295 8.32 17.59 8.49
C PHE A 295 8.81 16.16 8.67
N ASP A 296 10.08 15.94 8.33
CA ASP A 296 10.68 14.62 8.33
C ASP A 296 11.12 14.20 9.74
N LEU A 297 10.22 13.52 10.46
CA LEU A 297 10.51 12.97 11.79
C LEU A 297 11.52 11.80 11.76
N THR A 298 11.97 11.33 10.59
CA THR A 298 13.08 10.36 10.53
C THR A 298 14.39 10.94 11.08
N LEU A 299 14.50 12.27 11.17
CA LEU A 299 15.63 12.97 11.78
C LEU A 299 15.66 12.82 13.31
N GLN A 300 14.58 12.32 13.94
CA GLN A 300 14.50 12.12 15.39
C GLN A 300 14.92 10.68 15.74
N PRO A 301 16.16 10.42 16.23
CA PRO A 301 16.70 9.07 16.40
C PRO A 301 15.95 8.20 17.42
N GLY A 302 15.15 8.82 18.28
CA GLY A 302 14.33 8.14 19.29
C GLY A 302 12.97 7.66 18.79
N LEU A 303 12.62 7.88 17.53
CA LEU A 303 11.34 7.46 16.96
C LEU A 303 11.52 6.39 15.88
N ASP A 304 10.61 5.41 15.88
CA ASP A 304 10.39 4.49 14.77
C ASP A 304 9.14 4.88 14.00
N SER A 305 9.24 5.01 12.69
CA SER A 305 8.06 5.09 11.83
C SER A 305 7.40 3.71 11.79
N VAL A 306 6.22 3.59 12.37
CA VAL A 306 5.44 2.34 12.40
C VAL A 306 4.32 2.35 11.37
N ASP A 307 3.91 3.54 10.93
CA ASP A 307 3.08 3.73 9.76
C ASP A 307 3.42 5.05 9.03
N PRO A 308 4.22 4.99 7.96
CA PRO A 308 4.59 6.16 7.17
C PRO A 308 3.42 6.80 6.44
N ASP A 309 2.40 6.03 6.04
CA ASP A 309 1.26 6.55 5.26
C ASP A 309 0.32 7.41 6.14
N PHE A 310 0.35 7.16 7.45
CA PHE A 310 -0.47 7.86 8.45
C PHE A 310 0.33 8.76 9.40
N ASP A 311 1.64 8.92 9.17
CA ASP A 311 2.53 9.72 10.02
C ASP A 311 2.49 9.28 11.50
N ILE A 312 2.51 7.95 11.73
CA ILE A 312 2.47 7.34 13.06
C ILE A 312 3.86 6.86 13.45
N TRP A 313 4.30 7.31 14.61
CA TRP A 313 5.63 7.06 15.15
C TRP A 313 5.54 6.43 16.54
N LYS A 314 6.49 5.56 16.88
CA LYS A 314 6.60 4.96 18.22
C LYS A 314 7.95 5.32 18.85
N LYS A 315 7.94 5.72 20.11
CA LYS A 315 9.15 6.02 20.89
C LYS A 315 9.90 4.73 21.20
N ARG A 316 11.18 4.67 20.82
CA ARG A 316 12.09 3.56 21.13
C ARG A 316 12.42 3.49 22.61
N GLU A 317 12.71 2.29 23.10
CA GLU A 317 13.50 2.13 24.32
C GLU A 317 14.89 2.70 24.06
N GLU A 318 15.38 3.54 24.98
CA GLU A 318 16.77 3.97 24.93
C GLU A 318 17.65 2.72 25.13
N ALA A 319 18.59 2.49 24.21
CA ALA A 319 19.58 1.46 24.40
C ALA A 319 20.36 1.80 25.68
N THR A 320 20.06 1.12 26.79
CA THR A 320 20.89 1.16 27.98
C THR A 320 22.24 0.59 27.59
N ASN A 321 23.21 1.46 27.34
CA ASN A 321 24.63 1.10 27.31
C ASN A 321 24.98 0.58 28.71
N HIS A 322 24.89 -0.73 28.89
CA HIS A 322 25.48 -1.45 30.02
C HIS A 322 26.98 -1.61 29.81
#